data_AF-D3FXN0-F1
#
_entry.id   AF-D3FXN0-F1
#
_cell.length_a   1.000
_cell.length_b   1.000
_cell.length_c   1.000
_cell.angle_alpha   90.00
_cell.angle_beta   90.00
_cell.angle_gamma   90.00
#
_symmetry.space_group_name_H-M   'P 1'
#
loop_
_entity.id
_entity.type
_entity.pdbx_description
1 polymer ?
#
loop_
_entity_poly.entity_id
_entity_poly.type
_entity_poly.pdbx_seq_one_letter_code
_entity_poly.pdbx_strand_id
1 'polypeptide(L)'
;MQIVPKIDDYAWQVRRVPDWTGQTEIMIEIIGAEGCVSFGYSVKEAKRGLKEALLLWIKMYGELALPEAREGAHLIYIEPEMSKEEEDYINVELKKLQ
;
A
#
# COMPACT_ATOMS: atom_id res chain seq x y z
N MET A 1 10.26 -27.63 -6.03
CA MET A 1 11.13 -26.56 -5.50
C MET A 1 10.20 -25.52 -4.91
N GLN A 2 10.09 -25.41 -3.58
CA GLN A 2 9.23 -24.38 -2.96
C GLN A 2 9.91 -23.03 -3.15
N ILE A 3 9.31 -22.16 -3.95
CA ILE A 3 9.74 -20.78 -4.12
C ILE A 3 9.25 -20.07 -2.88
N VAL A 4 10.14 -19.63 -1.99
CA VAL A 4 9.72 -18.83 -0.83
C VAL A 4 9.21 -17.48 -1.35
N PRO A 5 7.93 -17.12 -1.10
CA PRO A 5 7.38 -15.84 -1.52
C PRO A 5 8.21 -14.67 -0.99
N LYS A 6 8.72 -13.81 -1.87
CA LYS A 6 9.40 -12.57 -1.44
C LYS A 6 8.45 -11.41 -1.60
N ILE A 7 8.48 -10.47 -0.65
CA ILE A 7 7.67 -9.24 -0.74
C ILE A 7 7.92 -8.47 -2.05
N ASP A 8 9.14 -8.54 -2.60
CA ASP A 8 9.55 -7.85 -3.83
C ASP A 8 8.97 -8.49 -5.11
N ASP A 9 8.24 -9.60 -5.00
CA ASP A 9 7.57 -10.27 -6.11
C ASP A 9 6.13 -9.76 -6.31
N TYR A 10 5.65 -8.86 -5.44
CA TYR A 10 4.27 -8.38 -5.40
C TYR A 10 4.17 -6.87 -5.60
N ALA A 11 3.08 -6.42 -6.21
CA ALA A 11 2.76 -5.00 -6.28
C ALA A 11 2.31 -4.47 -4.91
N TRP A 12 2.74 -3.26 -4.57
CA TRP A 12 2.43 -2.64 -3.30
C TRP A 12 1.63 -1.37 -3.49
N GLN A 13 0.62 -1.21 -2.66
CA GLN A 13 -0.09 0.04 -2.45
C GLN A 13 0.52 0.76 -1.26
N VAL A 14 0.97 1.99 -1.46
CA VAL A 14 1.58 2.82 -0.41
C VAL A 14 0.68 4.01 -0.15
N ARG A 15 0.33 4.22 1.13
CA ARG A 15 -0.53 5.32 1.60
C ARG A 15 0.10 6.04 2.78
N ARG A 16 -0.22 7.32 2.95
CA ARG A 16 -0.01 8.04 4.21
C ARG A 16 -1.30 7.96 5.03
N VAL A 17 -1.20 7.56 6.29
CA VAL A 17 -2.35 7.37 7.19
C VAL A 17 -2.05 7.97 8.57
N PRO A 18 -3.05 8.41 9.33
CA PRO A 18 -2.86 8.78 10.72
C PRO A 18 -2.58 7.53 11.57
N ASP A 19 -1.59 7.61 12.45
CA ASP A 19 -1.32 6.61 13.47
C ASP A 19 -2.27 6.82 14.67
N TRP A 20 -2.14 5.94 15.68
CA TRP A 20 -2.95 6.02 16.90
C TRP A 20 -2.66 7.26 17.78
N THR A 21 -1.53 7.95 17.56
CA THR A 21 -1.16 9.19 18.24
C THR A 21 -1.60 10.45 17.49
N GLY A 22 -2.14 10.30 16.28
CA GLY A 22 -2.53 11.40 15.39
C GLY A 22 -1.39 11.93 14.51
N GLN A 23 -0.21 11.31 14.54
CA GLN A 23 0.89 11.57 13.61
C GLN A 23 0.66 10.86 12.28
N THR A 24 1.36 11.26 11.22
CA THR A 24 1.27 10.58 9.92
C THR A 24 2.33 9.50 9.79
N GLU A 25 1.90 8.28 9.46
CA GLU A 25 2.77 7.16 9.11
C GLU A 25 2.50 6.65 7.70
N ILE A 26 3.40 5.81 7.19
CA ILE A 26 3.30 5.16 5.89
C ILE A 26 2.73 3.76 6.11
N MET A 27 1.65 3.46 5.41
CA MET A 27 1.10 2.12 5.29
C MET A 27 1.47 1.53 3.94
N ILE A 28 1.92 0.28 3.95
CA ILE A 28 2.14 -0.54 2.75
C ILE A 28 1.23 -1.75 2.79
N GLU A 29 0.54 -2.02 1.69
CA GLU A 29 -0.38 -3.16 1.50
C GLU A 29 -0.01 -3.92 0.22
N ILE A 30 -0.07 -5.26 0.26
CA ILE A 30 0.10 -6.08 -0.95
C ILE A 30 -1.22 -6.11 -1.73
N ILE A 31 -1.17 -5.70 -2.99
CA ILE A 31 -2.34 -5.66 -3.86
C ILE A 31 -2.80 -7.09 -4.17
N GLY A 32 -4.05 -7.42 -3.84
CA GLY A 32 -4.63 -8.75 -3.99
C GLY A 32 -4.36 -9.71 -2.83
N ALA A 33 -3.78 -9.22 -1.72
CA ALA A 33 -3.71 -9.92 -0.44
C ALA A 33 -4.25 -8.99 0.65
N GLU A 34 -5.57 -8.75 0.63
CA GLU A 34 -6.23 -7.79 1.50
C GLU A 34 -5.90 -8.07 2.98
N GLY A 35 -5.51 -7.02 3.69
CA GLY A 35 -5.09 -7.12 5.08
C GLY A 35 -3.64 -7.59 5.30
N CYS A 36 -2.89 -7.92 4.25
CA CYS A 36 -1.43 -8.06 4.33
C CYS A 36 -0.77 -6.67 4.34
N VAL A 37 -0.83 -6.02 5.50
CA VAL A 37 -0.42 -4.62 5.69
C VAL A 37 0.72 -4.47 6.69
N SER A 38 1.49 -3.41 6.53
CA SER A 38 2.53 -2.99 7.46
C SER A 38 2.65 -1.48 7.50
N PHE A 39 3.10 -0.96 8.64
CA PHE A 39 3.16 0.47 8.95
C PHE A 39 4.58 0.90 9.35
N GLY A 40 4.90 2.19 9.19
CA GLY A 40 6.13 2.78 9.69
C GLY A 40 6.28 4.24 9.29
N TYR A 41 7.13 4.99 9.99
CA TYR A 41 7.35 6.42 9.71
C TYR A 41 8.21 6.65 8.46
N SER A 42 8.79 5.58 7.90
CA SER A 42 9.45 5.59 6.60
C SER A 42 9.09 4.35 5.78
N VAL A 43 9.26 4.43 4.45
CA VAL A 43 9.04 3.30 3.54
C VAL A 43 9.94 2.11 3.93
N LYS A 44 11.15 2.38 4.41
CA LYS A 44 12.09 1.35 4.87
C LYS A 44 11.56 0.59 6.09
N GLU A 45 10.95 1.29 7.04
CA GLU A 45 10.34 0.69 8.24
C GLU A 45 9.10 -0.12 7.89
N ALA A 46 8.19 0.46 7.11
CA ALA A 46 6.98 -0.22 6.67
C ALA A 46 7.32 -1.48 5.83
N LYS A 47 8.34 -1.41 4.96
CA LYS A 47 8.82 -2.58 4.20
C LYS A 47 9.40 -3.69 5.11
N ARG A 48 10.05 -3.33 6.21
CA ARG A 48 10.59 -4.32 7.16
C ARG A 48 9.47 -5.12 7.81
N GLY A 49 8.42 -4.46 8.28
CA GLY A 49 7.25 -5.13 8.87
C GLY A 49 6.44 -5.94 7.84
N LEU A 50 6.49 -5.57 6.56
CA LEU A 50 5.74 -6.27 5.50
C LEU A 50 6.20 -7.73 5.33
N LYS A 51 7.47 -8.04 5.61
CA LYS A 51 7.97 -9.42 5.57
C LYS A 51 7.28 -10.30 6.61
N GLU A 52 7.12 -9.77 7.82
CA GLU A 52 6.46 -10.49 8.91
C GLU A 52 4.95 -10.60 8.63
N ALA A 53 4.34 -9.52 8.14
CA ALA A 53 2.94 -9.51 7.72
C ALA A 53 2.66 -10.58 6.64
N LEU A 54 3.51 -10.70 5.62
CA LEU A 54 3.39 -11.71 4.57
C LEU A 54 3.43 -13.13 5.14
N LEU A 55 4.38 -13.42 6.04
CA LEU A 55 4.49 -14.74 6.66
C LEU A 55 3.26 -15.08 7.52
N LEU A 56 2.74 -14.10 8.27
CA LEU A 56 1.52 -14.28 9.06
C LEU A 56 0.31 -14.49 8.16
N TRP A 57 0.20 -13.73 7.07
CA TRP A 57 -0.89 -13.84 6.12
C TRP A 57 -0.89 -15.22 5.44
N ILE A 58 0.27 -15.69 4.96
CA ILE A 58 0.43 -17.04 4.41
C ILE A 58 0.04 -18.11 5.42
N LYS A 59 0.40 -17.94 6.70
CA LYS A 59 0.02 -18.87 7.76
C LYS A 59 -1.49 -18.93 7.97
N MET A 60 -2.21 -17.82 7.77
CA MET A 60 -3.66 -17.75 7.98
C MET A 60 -4.47 -18.22 6.78
N TYR A 61 -4.07 -17.83 5.57
CA TYR A 61 -4.87 -18.01 4.35
C TYR A 61 -4.26 -19.00 3.34
N GLY A 62 -3.00 -19.40 3.54
CA GLY A 62 -2.27 -20.29 2.65
C GLY A 62 -1.58 -19.54 1.50
N GLU A 63 -0.52 -20.15 0.97
CA GLU A 63 0.30 -19.57 -0.12
C GLU A 63 -0.46 -19.45 -1.44
N LEU A 64 -1.40 -20.37 -1.70
CA LEU A 64 -2.21 -20.38 -2.93
C LEU A 64 -3.20 -19.22 -3.04
N ALA A 65 -3.45 -18.52 -1.93
CA ALA A 65 -4.32 -17.35 -1.90
C ALA A 65 -3.58 -16.05 -2.22
N LEU A 66 -2.24 -16.09 -2.35
CA LEU A 66 -1.47 -14.92 -2.75
C LEU A 66 -1.76 -14.53 -4.20
N PRO A 67 -1.64 -13.24 -4.53
CA PRO A 67 -1.71 -12.78 -5.91
C PRO A 67 -0.58 -13.40 -6.74
N GLU A 68 -0.75 -13.41 -8.07
CA GLU A 68 0.32 -13.87 -8.97
C GLU A 68 1.58 -13.02 -8.78
N ALA A 69 2.69 -13.69 -8.47
CA ALA A 69 4.01 -13.08 -8.45
C ALA A 69 4.37 -12.56 -9.85
N ARG A 70 4.80 -11.30 -9.94
CA ARG A 70 5.20 -10.67 -11.21
C ARG A 70 6.64 -10.17 -11.09
N GLU A 71 7.47 -10.45 -12.09
CA GLU A 71 8.77 -9.79 -12.21
C GLU A 71 8.54 -8.28 -12.43
N GLY A 72 9.07 -7.45 -11.52
CA GLY A 72 8.93 -6.00 -11.59
C GLY A 72 7.81 -5.43 -10.72
N ALA A 73 7.81 -5.76 -9.42
CA ALA A 73 6.91 -5.17 -8.43
C ALA A 73 6.76 -3.64 -8.60
N HIS A 74 5.51 -3.21 -8.79
CA HIS A 74 5.18 -1.81 -8.94
C HIS A 74 4.84 -1.21 -7.58
N LEU A 75 5.45 -0.05 -7.30
CA LEU A 75 5.10 0.81 -6.17
C LEU A 75 4.03 1.80 -6.63
N ILE A 76 2.81 1.65 -6.11
CA ILE A 76 1.73 2.60 -6.35
C ILE A 76 1.65 3.52 -5.13
N TYR A 77 2.17 4.74 -5.27
CA TYR A 77 2.00 5.78 -4.25
C TYR A 77 0.64 6.43 -4.46
N ILE A 78 -0.28 6.22 -3.53
CA ILE A 78 -1.54 6.95 -3.54
C ILE A 78 -1.28 8.24 -2.79
N GLU A 79 -1.31 9.34 -3.53
CA GLU A 79 -1.26 10.68 -2.96
C GLU A 79 -2.43 10.87 -1.97
N PRO A 80 -2.25 11.69 -0.93
CA PRO A 80 -3.32 12.00 0.01
C PRO A 80 -4.57 12.50 -0.73
N GLU A 81 -5.74 12.33 -0.09
CA GLU A 81 -6.98 12.91 -0.61
C GLU A 81 -6.78 14.40 -0.86
N MET A 82 -7.23 14.85 -2.03
CA MET A 82 -7.19 16.24 -2.48
C MET A 82 -7.74 17.16 -1.38
N SER A 83 -7.03 18.25 -1.09
CA SER A 83 -7.52 19.23 -0.13
C SER A 83 -8.82 19.87 -0.63
N LYS A 84 -9.64 20.38 0.30
CA LYS A 84 -10.89 21.08 -0.04
C LYS A 84 -10.64 22.26 -1.00
N GLU A 85 -9.51 22.93 -0.82
CA GLU A 85 -9.09 24.07 -1.64
C GLU A 85 -8.71 23.65 -3.06
N GLU A 86 -8.02 22.52 -3.21
CA GLU A 86 -7.71 21.93 -4.52
C GLU A 86 -8.97 21.41 -5.23
N GLU A 87 -9.89 20.80 -4.48
CA GLU A 87 -11.19 20.35 -5.00
C GLU A 87 -12.00 21.54 -5.52
N ASP A 88 -12.11 22.61 -4.73
CA ASP A 88 -12.83 23.82 -5.10
C ASP A 88 -12.19 24.51 -6.30
N TYR A 89 -10.86 24.56 -6.38
CA TYR A 89 -10.13 25.09 -7.53
C TYR A 89 -10.43 24.31 -8.81
N ILE A 90 -10.35 22.99 -8.78
CA ILE A 90 -10.63 22.12 -9.93
C ILE A 90 -12.08 22.30 -10.38
N ASN A 91 -13.02 22.37 -9.44
CA ASN A 91 -14.43 22.59 -9.75
C ASN A 91 -14.68 23.95 -10.43
N VAL A 92 -13.93 25.00 -10.06
CA VAL A 92 -13.99 26.31 -10.72
C VAL A 92 -13.42 26.24 -12.14
N GLU A 93 -12.29 25.59 -12.35
CA GLU A 93 -11.70 25.45 -13.69
C GLU A 93 -12.57 24.60 -14.63
N LEU A 94 -13.15 23.51 -14.15
CA LEU A 94 -14.05 22.65 -14.93
C LEU A 94 -15.30 23.41 -15.42
N LYS A 95 -15.84 24.34 -14.61
CA LYS A 95 -16.98 25.18 -15.01
C LYS A 95 -16.66 26.15 -16.14
N LYS A 96 -15.39 26.51 -16.35
CA LYS A 96 -14.98 27.41 -17.45
C LYS A 96 -14.86 26.70 -18.80
N LEU A 97 -14.85 25.36 -18.77
CA LEU A 97 -14.74 24.52 -19.96
C LEU A 97 -16.12 24.09 -20.52
N GLN A 98 -17.21 24.50 -19.86
CA GLN A 98 -18.59 24.38 -20.32
C GLN A 98 -19.04 25.67 -21.01
#